data_AF-A0A5C8FFK5-F1
#
_entry.id   AF-A0A5C8FFK5-F1
#
_cell.length_a   1.000
_cell.length_b   1.000
_cell.length_c   1.000
_cell.angle_alpha   90.00
_cell.angle_beta   90.00
_cell.angle_gamma   90.00
#
_symmetry.space_group_name_H-M   'P 1'
#
loop_
_entity.id
_entity.type
_entity.pdbx_description
1 polymer ?
#
loop_
_entity_poly.entity_id
_entity_poly.type
_entity_poly.pdbx_seq_one_letter_code
_entity_poly.pdbx_strand_id
1 'polypeptide(L)'
;MISNKKTIFIMILVFITISCGLPKKEYQRVSALRDKVNKYEEIKTFAQSDFDIAEKGFAEADIIMKEENKDEAKKAKQLLLEAETNYNAVLDKGLEPYSEIIKKQMDESFTNAREIKADVMYGDEYSKAETMYNEANSLYNAEKKDYKVMVEKLYNTKEAYLTLYNKVKEDFNKSDEALNKVKERLANLENMVKEIETLEKEQ
;
A
#
# COMPACT_ATOMS: atom_id res chain seq x y z
N MET A 1 22.44 83.46 -3.00
CA MET A 1 21.21 83.45 -2.18
C MET A 1 20.30 82.34 -2.71
N ILE A 2 20.28 81.26 -1.93
CA ILE A 2 19.43 80.06 -1.88
C ILE A 2 18.45 79.79 -3.05
N SER A 3 18.75 78.71 -3.77
CA SER A 3 17.89 77.96 -4.68
C SER A 3 16.82 77.19 -3.90
N ASN A 4 15.53 77.37 -4.24
CA ASN A 4 14.42 76.61 -3.65
C ASN A 4 13.71 75.78 -4.74
N LYS A 5 14.27 74.61 -5.06
CA LYS A 5 13.51 73.53 -5.72
C LYS A 5 12.84 72.69 -4.63
N LYS A 6 11.52 72.81 -4.50
CA LYS A 6 10.70 71.93 -3.67
C LYS A 6 10.76 70.52 -4.26
N THR A 7 11.52 69.64 -3.63
CA THR A 7 11.55 68.21 -3.96
C THR A 7 10.57 67.53 -3.02
N ILE A 8 9.40 67.15 -3.54
CA ILE A 8 8.43 66.34 -2.80
C ILE A 8 8.92 64.89 -2.86
N PHE A 9 9.36 64.38 -1.72
CA PHE A 9 9.80 62.99 -1.56
C PHE A 9 8.57 62.13 -1.24
N ILE A 10 8.00 61.49 -2.26
CA ILE A 10 6.93 60.50 -2.09
C ILE A 10 7.61 59.17 -1.73
N MET A 11 7.56 58.81 -0.45
CA MET A 11 8.00 57.51 0.05
C MET A 11 6.96 56.46 -0.33
N ILE A 12 7.14 55.80 -1.48
CA ILE A 12 6.32 54.66 -1.88
C ILE A 12 6.77 53.45 -1.05
N LEU A 13 5.95 53.10 -0.06
CA LEU A 13 6.13 51.92 0.76
C LEU A 13 5.59 50.71 -0.03
N VAL A 14 6.46 50.07 -0.80
CA VAL A 14 6.13 48.84 -1.53
C VAL A 14 6.06 47.70 -0.52
N PHE A 15 4.85 47.39 -0.03
CA PHE A 15 4.57 46.09 0.54
C PHE A 15 4.67 45.06 -0.59
N ILE A 16 5.83 44.40 -0.72
CA ILE A 16 5.96 43.18 -1.51
C ILE A 16 5.17 42.12 -0.74
N THR A 17 3.86 42.05 -0.98
CA THR A 17 3.10 40.86 -0.64
C THR A 17 3.64 39.76 -1.55
N ILE A 18 4.63 39.00 -1.04
CA ILE A 18 4.91 37.70 -1.59
C ILE A 18 3.60 36.95 -1.41
N SER A 19 2.79 36.91 -2.47
CA SER A 19 1.66 36.02 -2.59
C SER A 19 2.23 34.62 -2.49
N CYS A 20 2.31 34.12 -1.26
CA CYS A 20 2.71 32.77 -0.97
C CYS A 20 1.51 31.93 -1.42
N GLY A 21 1.57 31.46 -2.67
CA GLY A 21 0.55 30.54 -3.18
C GLY A 21 0.43 29.31 -2.26
N LEU A 22 -0.67 28.59 -2.38
CA LEU A 22 -0.90 27.36 -1.63
C LEU A 22 0.33 26.44 -1.68
N PRO A 23 0.69 25.78 -0.57
CA PRO A 23 1.90 24.95 -0.45
C PRO A 23 1.78 23.61 -1.19
N LYS A 24 1.59 23.66 -2.52
CA LYS A 24 1.33 22.48 -3.38
C LYS A 24 2.47 21.45 -3.34
N LYS A 25 3.72 21.91 -3.26
CA LYS A 25 4.90 21.02 -3.21
C LYS A 25 4.96 20.24 -1.91
N GLU A 26 4.77 20.92 -0.78
CA GLU A 26 4.68 20.30 0.53
C GLU A 26 3.50 19.34 0.58
N TYR A 27 2.33 19.74 0.09
CA TYR A 27 1.15 18.89 0.06
C TYR A 27 1.41 17.57 -0.69
N GLN A 28 1.91 17.63 -1.93
CA GLN A 28 2.26 16.43 -2.71
C GLN A 28 3.28 15.54 -2.00
N ARG A 29 4.32 16.14 -1.40
CA ARG A 29 5.35 15.40 -0.68
C ARG A 29 4.78 14.68 0.54
N VAL A 30 3.97 15.37 1.34
CA VAL A 30 3.36 14.79 2.55
C VAL A 30 2.30 13.75 2.21
N SER A 31 1.52 13.94 1.13
CA SER A 31 0.61 12.91 0.62
C SER A 31 1.35 11.63 0.26
N ALA A 32 2.45 11.72 -0.47
CA ALA A 32 3.26 10.54 -0.81
C ALA A 32 3.85 9.85 0.44
N LEU A 33 4.21 10.63 1.46
CA LEU A 33 4.71 10.10 2.72
C LEU A 33 3.61 9.40 3.53
N ARG A 34 2.41 10.00 3.57
CA ARG A 34 1.20 9.40 4.15
C ARG A 34 0.87 8.07 3.49
N ASP A 35 0.88 8.01 2.16
CA ASP A 35 0.61 6.77 1.42
C ASP A 35 1.64 5.70 1.76
N LYS A 36 2.92 6.08 1.89
CA LYS A 36 3.98 5.16 2.30
C LYS A 36 3.78 4.61 3.71
N VAL A 37 3.38 5.45 4.68
CA VAL A 37 3.07 4.99 6.05
C VAL A 37 1.87 4.06 6.05
N ASN A 38 0.81 4.41 5.31
CA ASN A 38 -0.42 3.62 5.26
C ASN A 38 -0.31 2.32 4.43
N LYS A 39 0.73 2.17 3.60
CA LYS A 39 1.04 0.91 2.90
C LYS A 39 1.27 -0.26 3.87
N TYR A 40 1.80 0.03 5.05
CA TYR A 40 2.18 -0.98 6.05
C TYR A 40 1.19 -0.92 7.22
N GLU A 41 0.28 -1.89 7.32
CA GLU A 41 -0.87 -1.80 8.24
C GLU A 41 -0.46 -1.61 9.71
N GLU A 42 0.54 -2.36 10.17
CA GLU A 42 0.93 -2.40 11.59
C GLU A 42 2.00 -1.36 11.96
N ILE A 43 2.62 -0.67 11.00
CA ILE A 43 3.77 0.21 11.28
C ILE A 43 3.40 1.37 12.22
N LYS A 44 2.17 1.88 12.10
CA LYS A 44 1.65 2.98 12.91
C LYS A 44 1.50 2.61 14.39
N THR A 45 1.36 1.32 14.72
CA THR A 45 1.16 0.88 16.11
C THR A 45 2.39 1.12 16.99
N PHE A 46 3.57 1.22 16.40
CA PHE A 46 4.84 1.50 17.09
C PHE A 46 5.08 3.00 17.35
N ALA A 47 4.26 3.86 16.75
CA ALA A 47 4.38 5.31 16.82
C ALA A 47 2.99 5.97 16.72
N GLN A 48 2.00 5.41 17.45
CA GLN A 48 0.59 5.79 17.29
C GLN A 48 0.37 7.29 17.55
N SER A 49 1.03 7.84 18.58
CA SER A 49 0.94 9.27 18.89
C SER A 49 1.46 10.15 17.75
N ASP A 50 2.59 9.79 17.13
CA ASP A 50 3.14 10.55 16.00
C ASP A 50 2.19 10.43 14.80
N PHE A 51 1.67 9.22 14.53
CA PHE A 51 0.71 8.99 13.46
C PHE A 51 -0.57 9.83 13.62
N ASP A 52 -1.14 9.88 14.83
CA ASP A 52 -2.36 10.65 15.11
C ASP A 52 -2.14 12.16 14.94
N ILE A 53 -0.97 12.68 15.36
CA ILE A 53 -0.58 14.07 15.13
C ILE A 53 -0.46 14.34 13.63
N ALA A 54 0.20 13.44 12.88
CA ALA A 54 0.38 13.57 11.45
C ALA A 54 -0.94 13.59 10.68
N GLU A 55 -1.83 12.63 10.95
CA GLU A 55 -3.14 12.55 10.27
C GLU A 55 -4.01 13.76 10.60
N LYS A 56 -4.01 14.23 11.85
CA LYS A 56 -4.75 15.44 12.23
C LYS A 56 -4.25 16.67 11.48
N GLY A 57 -2.94 16.90 11.47
CA GLY A 57 -2.33 18.02 10.77
C GLY A 57 -2.54 17.95 9.25
N PHE A 58 -2.39 16.76 8.66
CA PHE A 58 -2.64 16.54 7.25
C PHE A 58 -4.10 16.78 6.88
N ALA A 59 -5.06 16.28 7.67
CA ALA A 59 -6.49 16.46 7.40
C ALA A 59 -6.90 17.95 7.44
N GLU A 60 -6.39 18.73 8.39
CA GLU A 60 -6.66 20.16 8.45
C GLU A 60 -6.02 20.91 7.27
N ALA A 61 -4.78 20.57 6.90
CA ALA A 61 -4.14 21.14 5.72
C ALA A 61 -4.88 20.76 4.41
N ASP A 62 -5.37 19.54 4.30
CA ASP A 62 -6.10 19.02 3.15
C ASP A 62 -7.38 19.82 2.86
N ILE A 63 -8.11 20.20 3.91
CA ILE A 63 -9.29 21.08 3.80
C ILE A 63 -8.89 22.43 3.20
N ILE A 64 -7.87 23.09 3.78
CA ILE A 64 -7.37 24.39 3.28
C ILE A 64 -6.92 24.31 1.82
N MET A 65 -6.25 23.22 1.45
CA MET A 65 -5.75 22.99 0.09
C MET A 65 -6.89 22.77 -0.91
N LYS A 66 -7.94 22.03 -0.54
CA LYS A 66 -9.11 21.74 -1.38
C LYS A 66 -10.05 22.92 -1.55
N GLU A 67 -10.23 23.71 -0.50
CA GLU A 67 -11.02 24.95 -0.54
C GLU A 67 -10.28 26.11 -1.25
N GLU A 68 -9.02 25.89 -1.60
CA GLU A 68 -8.12 26.89 -2.17
C GLU A 68 -7.99 28.17 -1.31
N ASN A 69 -8.12 28.05 0.01
CA ASN A 69 -8.09 29.18 0.94
C ASN A 69 -6.66 29.75 1.07
N LYS A 70 -6.37 30.78 0.27
CA LYS A 70 -5.05 31.43 0.21
C LYS A 70 -4.69 32.20 1.47
N ASP A 71 -5.67 32.65 2.26
CA ASP A 71 -5.41 33.38 3.50
C ASP A 71 -4.81 32.47 4.57
N GLU A 72 -5.17 31.18 4.53
CA GLU A 72 -4.62 30.14 5.41
C GLU A 72 -3.40 29.40 4.81
N ALA A 73 -2.82 29.85 3.69
CA ALA A 73 -1.72 29.14 3.02
C ALA A 73 -0.50 28.93 3.93
N LYS A 74 -0.18 29.90 4.82
CA LYS A 74 0.91 29.75 5.80
C LYS A 74 0.61 28.69 6.85
N LYS A 75 -0.64 28.63 7.31
CA LYS A 75 -1.11 27.64 8.28
C LYS A 75 -1.07 26.23 7.67
N ALA A 76 -1.60 26.07 6.45
CA ALA A 76 -1.51 24.82 5.71
C ALA A 76 -0.05 24.36 5.56
N LYS A 77 0.87 25.27 5.24
CA LYS A 77 2.29 24.93 5.14
C LYS A 77 2.86 24.42 6.46
N GLN A 78 2.54 25.08 7.58
CA GLN A 78 3.02 24.66 8.90
C GLN A 78 2.46 23.28 9.28
N LEU A 79 1.15 23.07 9.09
CA LEU A 79 0.49 21.79 9.33
C LEU A 79 1.11 20.66 8.51
N LEU A 80 1.44 20.91 7.24
CA LEU A 80 2.10 19.94 6.38
C LEU A 80 3.51 19.60 6.86
N LEU A 81 4.31 20.60 7.28
CA LEU A 81 5.66 20.34 7.80
C LEU A 81 5.64 19.58 9.14
N GLU A 82 4.65 19.85 9.99
CA GLU A 82 4.42 19.09 11.22
C GLU A 82 4.01 17.64 10.91
N ALA A 83 3.08 17.44 9.98
CA ALA A 83 2.67 16.12 9.53
C ALA A 83 3.84 15.33 8.91
N GLU A 84 4.66 15.97 8.07
CA GLU A 84 5.87 15.36 7.51
C GLU A 84 6.84 14.90 8.59
N THR A 85 7.10 15.73 9.60
CA THR A 85 7.99 15.39 10.72
C THR A 85 7.47 14.15 11.45
N ASN A 86 6.17 14.10 11.73
CA ASN A 86 5.57 13.02 12.46
C ASN A 86 5.45 11.72 11.63
N TYR A 87 5.12 11.78 10.34
CA TYR A 87 5.16 10.58 9.49
C TYR A 87 6.57 10.00 9.35
N ASN A 88 7.60 10.85 9.26
CA ASN A 88 8.98 10.36 9.28
C ASN A 88 9.31 9.70 10.62
N ALA A 89 8.86 10.26 11.75
CA ALA A 89 9.00 9.62 13.05
C ALA A 89 8.30 8.25 13.12
N VAL A 90 7.13 8.10 12.49
CA VAL A 90 6.46 6.79 12.37
C VAL A 90 7.31 5.79 11.61
N LEU A 91 7.93 6.20 10.50
CA LEU A 91 8.83 5.32 9.74
C LEU A 91 10.08 4.97 10.55
N ASP A 92 10.72 5.96 11.18
CA ASP A 92 11.96 5.77 11.92
C ASP A 92 11.77 4.83 13.13
N LYS A 93 10.66 4.97 13.86
CA LYS A 93 10.34 4.13 15.01
C LYS A 93 9.73 2.78 14.62
N GLY A 94 9.01 2.73 13.50
CA GLY A 94 8.17 1.59 13.13
C GLY A 94 8.84 0.59 12.20
N LEU A 95 9.75 1.00 11.32
CA LEU A 95 10.30 0.11 10.28
C LEU A 95 11.07 -1.08 10.87
N GLU A 96 11.87 -0.87 11.90
CA GLU A 96 12.63 -1.93 12.57
C GLU A 96 11.72 -2.99 13.21
N PRO A 97 10.83 -2.65 14.17
CA PRO A 97 9.96 -3.65 14.77
C PRO A 97 8.95 -4.25 13.77
N TYR A 98 8.51 -3.48 12.77
CA TYR A 98 7.66 -4.00 11.71
C TYR A 98 8.37 -5.02 10.83
N SER A 99 9.70 -4.90 10.66
CA SER A 99 10.47 -5.83 9.83
C SER A 99 10.39 -7.28 10.30
N GLU A 100 10.29 -7.50 11.62
CA GLU A 100 10.10 -8.82 12.22
C GLU A 100 8.71 -9.40 11.89
N ILE A 101 7.67 -8.57 11.97
CA ILE A 101 6.30 -8.97 11.65
C ILE A 101 6.19 -9.35 10.17
N ILE A 102 6.66 -8.47 9.28
CA ILE A 102 6.54 -8.70 7.84
C ILE A 102 7.41 -9.87 7.39
N LYS A 103 8.55 -10.13 8.04
CA LYS A 103 9.36 -11.34 7.81
C LYS A 103 8.57 -12.61 8.09
N LYS A 104 7.91 -12.66 9.25
CA LYS A 104 7.06 -13.81 9.61
C LYS A 104 5.91 -14.00 8.61
N GLN A 105 5.21 -12.92 8.26
CA GLN A 105 4.13 -12.97 7.27
C GLN A 105 4.61 -13.42 5.88
N MET A 106 5.81 -12.98 5.46
CA MET A 106 6.44 -13.43 4.21
C MET A 106 6.72 -14.94 4.24
N ASP A 107 7.29 -15.46 5.33
CA ASP A 107 7.59 -16.88 5.50
C ASP A 107 6.33 -17.74 5.55
N GLU A 108 5.28 -17.25 6.21
CA GLU A 108 3.96 -17.89 6.23
C GLU A 108 3.35 -17.93 4.82
N SER A 109 3.42 -16.82 4.08
CA SER A 109 2.91 -16.76 2.70
C SER A 109 3.66 -17.72 1.76
N PHE A 110 4.99 -17.78 1.88
CA PHE A 110 5.82 -18.76 1.18
C PHE A 110 5.41 -20.20 1.50
N THR A 111 5.28 -20.53 2.79
CA THR A 111 4.91 -21.86 3.26
C THR A 111 3.54 -22.25 2.71
N ASN A 112 2.56 -21.37 2.82
CA ASN A 112 1.20 -21.58 2.33
C ASN A 112 1.17 -21.82 0.81
N ALA A 113 1.88 -21.02 0.02
CA ALA A 113 1.95 -21.18 -1.43
C ALA A 113 2.59 -22.53 -1.83
N ARG A 114 3.66 -22.92 -1.14
CA ARG A 114 4.34 -24.21 -1.35
C ARG A 114 3.46 -25.40 -0.97
N GLU A 115 2.75 -25.33 0.15
CA GLU A 115 1.89 -26.41 0.63
C GLU A 115 0.76 -26.74 -0.35
N ILE A 116 0.20 -25.72 -1.01
CA ILE A 116 -0.83 -25.92 -2.04
C ILE A 116 -0.28 -26.17 -3.45
N LYS A 117 1.03 -26.44 -3.56
CA LYS A 117 1.70 -26.76 -4.84
C LYS A 117 1.63 -25.65 -5.89
N ALA A 118 1.74 -24.39 -5.46
CA ALA A 118 1.81 -23.26 -6.38
C ALA A 118 3.02 -23.32 -7.32
N ASP A 119 4.12 -23.96 -6.92
CA ASP A 119 5.29 -24.24 -7.75
C ASP A 119 4.97 -25.15 -8.94
N VAL A 120 4.05 -26.10 -8.76
CA VAL A 120 3.62 -27.03 -9.82
C VAL A 120 2.64 -26.35 -10.77
N MET A 121 1.72 -25.54 -10.24
CA MET A 121 0.68 -24.89 -11.05
C MET A 121 1.15 -23.61 -11.76
N TYR A 122 2.04 -22.84 -11.12
CA TYR A 122 2.48 -21.52 -11.54
C TYR A 122 4.01 -21.37 -11.43
N GLY A 123 4.75 -22.32 -12.02
CA GLY A 123 6.19 -22.45 -11.83
C GLY A 123 7.03 -21.21 -12.17
N ASP A 124 6.67 -20.49 -13.23
CA ASP A 124 7.40 -19.28 -13.65
C ASP A 124 7.24 -18.14 -12.64
N GLU A 125 6.01 -17.85 -12.21
CA GLU A 125 5.75 -16.84 -11.19
C GLU A 125 6.27 -17.25 -9.82
N TYR A 126 6.19 -18.53 -9.47
CA TYR A 126 6.78 -19.06 -8.24
C TYR A 126 8.30 -18.87 -8.23
N SER A 127 9.00 -19.18 -9.33
CA SER A 127 10.45 -18.99 -9.45
C SER A 127 10.86 -17.51 -9.31
N LYS A 128 10.05 -16.59 -9.83
CA LYS A 128 10.24 -15.15 -9.61
C LYS A 128 10.08 -14.76 -8.14
N ALA A 129 9.02 -15.25 -7.49
CA ALA A 129 8.78 -15.02 -6.07
C ALA A 129 9.91 -15.62 -5.19
N GLU A 130 10.47 -16.77 -5.59
CA GLU A 130 11.60 -17.40 -4.91
C GLU A 130 12.88 -16.57 -5.03
N THR A 131 13.14 -15.99 -6.19
CA THR A 131 14.24 -15.02 -6.35
C THR A 131 14.06 -13.83 -5.41
N MET A 132 12.85 -13.25 -5.35
CA MET A 132 12.53 -12.15 -4.44
C MET A 132 12.68 -12.54 -2.97
N TYR A 133 12.33 -13.78 -2.62
CA TYR A 133 12.48 -14.34 -1.26
C TYR A 133 13.93 -14.42 -0.84
N ASN A 134 14.81 -14.91 -1.73
CA ASN A 134 16.24 -14.99 -1.47
C ASN A 134 16.87 -13.59 -1.34
N GLU A 135 16.48 -12.64 -2.19
CA GLU A 135 16.91 -11.24 -2.06
C GLU A 135 16.48 -10.62 -0.72
N ALA A 136 15.20 -10.81 -0.34
CA ALA A 136 14.67 -10.26 0.90
C ALA A 136 15.35 -10.87 2.14
N ASN A 137 15.61 -12.18 2.13
CA ASN A 137 16.38 -12.85 3.19
C ASN A 137 17.83 -12.38 3.24
N SER A 138 18.45 -12.08 2.10
CA SER A 138 19.82 -11.54 2.09
C SER A 138 19.88 -10.18 2.78
N LEU A 139 18.92 -9.28 2.49
CA LEU A 139 18.81 -7.99 3.17
C LEU A 139 18.51 -8.15 4.68
N TYR A 140 17.61 -9.08 5.02
CA TYR A 140 17.24 -9.35 6.41
C TYR A 140 18.40 -9.89 7.25
N ASN A 141 19.29 -10.69 6.65
CA ASN A 141 20.45 -11.24 7.35
C ASN A 141 21.71 -10.35 7.29
N ALA A 142 21.64 -9.18 6.64
CA ALA A 142 22.77 -8.27 6.57
C ALA A 142 23.12 -7.66 7.95
N GLU A 143 24.42 -7.45 8.19
CA GLU A 143 24.91 -6.81 9.42
C GLU A 143 24.41 -5.37 9.56
N LYS A 144 24.40 -4.62 8.45
CA LYS A 144 23.82 -3.28 8.37
C LYS A 144 22.51 -3.34 7.60
N LYS A 145 21.42 -3.01 8.27
CA LYS A 145 20.07 -3.06 7.71
C LYS A 145 19.63 -1.68 7.24
N ASP A 146 19.33 -1.55 5.95
CA ASP A 146 18.47 -0.48 5.46
C ASP A 146 17.02 -0.95 5.62
N TYR A 147 16.41 -0.61 6.76
CA TYR A 147 15.06 -1.06 7.09
C TYR A 147 14.02 -0.60 6.07
N LYS A 148 14.22 0.54 5.40
CA LYS A 148 13.29 1.03 4.38
C LYS A 148 13.28 0.11 3.16
N VAL A 149 14.46 -0.23 2.64
CA VAL A 149 14.58 -1.13 1.48
C VAL A 149 14.19 -2.55 1.86
N MET A 150 14.61 -3.02 3.04
CA MET A 150 14.34 -4.36 3.52
C MET A 150 12.84 -4.61 3.73
N VAL A 151 12.13 -3.74 4.45
CA VAL A 151 10.68 -3.87 4.67
C VAL A 151 9.92 -3.87 3.35
N GLU A 152 10.31 -3.03 2.39
CA GLU A 152 9.69 -3.02 1.07
C GLU A 152 9.88 -4.34 0.33
N LYS A 153 11.09 -4.93 0.36
CA LYS A 153 11.36 -6.23 -0.24
C LYS A 153 10.59 -7.36 0.44
N LEU A 154 10.59 -7.40 1.77
CA LEU A 154 9.82 -8.39 2.55
C LEU A 154 8.32 -8.30 2.21
N TYR A 155 7.76 -7.09 2.19
CA TYR A 155 6.35 -6.87 1.86
C TYR A 155 6.02 -7.31 0.43
N ASN A 156 6.80 -6.90 -0.56
CA ASN A 156 6.54 -7.25 -1.96
C ASN A 156 6.64 -8.77 -2.19
N THR A 157 7.57 -9.46 -1.51
CA THR A 157 7.68 -10.92 -1.56
C THR A 157 6.49 -11.61 -0.89
N LYS A 158 6.04 -11.11 0.28
CA LYS A 158 4.81 -11.59 0.93
C LYS A 158 3.62 -11.52 -0.03
N GLU A 159 3.40 -10.37 -0.66
CA GLU A 159 2.29 -10.17 -1.60
C GLU A 159 2.40 -11.06 -2.86
N ALA A 160 3.61 -11.31 -3.36
CA ALA A 160 3.83 -12.22 -4.48
C ALA A 160 3.39 -13.66 -4.16
N TYR A 161 3.78 -14.19 -3.00
CA TYR A 161 3.34 -15.52 -2.58
C TYR A 161 1.86 -15.58 -2.20
N LEU A 162 1.32 -14.53 -1.57
CA LEU A 162 -0.11 -14.46 -1.28
C LEU A 162 -0.94 -14.45 -2.58
N THR A 163 -0.47 -13.76 -3.62
CA THR A 163 -1.10 -13.75 -4.94
C THR A 163 -1.08 -15.16 -5.56
N LEU A 164 0.04 -15.86 -5.50
CA LEU A 164 0.15 -17.25 -5.97
C LEU A 164 -0.80 -18.17 -5.22
N TYR A 165 -0.85 -18.02 -3.90
CA TYR A 165 -1.74 -18.79 -3.04
C TYR A 165 -3.21 -18.63 -3.47
N ASN A 166 -3.64 -17.39 -3.67
CA ASN A 166 -5.01 -17.07 -4.06
C ASN A 166 -5.36 -17.58 -5.46
N LYS A 167 -4.45 -17.45 -6.43
CA LYS A 167 -4.65 -17.98 -7.80
C LYS A 167 -4.91 -19.49 -7.79
N VAL A 168 -4.07 -20.25 -7.08
CA VAL A 168 -4.21 -21.70 -6.98
C VAL A 168 -5.53 -22.07 -6.31
N LYS A 169 -5.89 -21.38 -5.21
CA LYS A 169 -7.19 -21.60 -4.55
C LYS A 169 -8.37 -21.33 -5.48
N GLU A 170 -8.31 -20.25 -6.25
CA GLU A 170 -9.36 -19.92 -7.21
C GLU A 170 -9.52 -21.01 -8.28
N ASP A 171 -8.42 -21.53 -8.81
CA ASP A 171 -8.45 -22.61 -9.80
C ASP A 171 -8.92 -23.94 -9.22
N PHE A 172 -8.56 -24.26 -7.99
CA PHE A 172 -9.10 -25.42 -7.29
C PHE A 172 -10.62 -25.31 -7.11
N ASN A 173 -11.12 -24.15 -6.68
CA ASN A 173 -12.56 -23.92 -6.53
C ASN A 173 -13.29 -24.06 -7.86
N LYS A 174 -12.78 -23.47 -8.94
CA LYS A 174 -13.34 -23.63 -10.29
C LYS A 174 -13.34 -25.09 -10.75
N SER A 175 -12.27 -25.83 -10.43
CA SER A 175 -12.16 -27.24 -10.77
C SER A 175 -13.16 -28.11 -10.00
N ASP A 176 -13.36 -27.83 -8.71
CA ASP A 176 -14.35 -28.54 -7.90
C ASP A 176 -15.79 -28.29 -8.38
N GLU A 177 -16.12 -27.04 -8.70
CA GLU A 177 -17.41 -26.70 -9.32
C GLU A 177 -17.63 -27.43 -10.64
N ALA A 178 -16.60 -27.52 -11.49
CA ALA A 178 -16.68 -28.25 -12.75
C ALA A 178 -16.88 -29.76 -12.52
N LEU A 179 -16.17 -30.34 -11.55
CA LEU A 179 -16.30 -31.75 -11.19
C LEU A 179 -17.70 -32.08 -10.66
N ASN A 180 -18.27 -31.22 -9.82
CA ASN A 180 -19.62 -31.39 -9.30
C ASN A 180 -20.66 -31.38 -10.43
N LYS A 181 -20.53 -30.45 -11.40
CA LYS A 181 -21.39 -30.43 -12.60
C LYS A 181 -21.25 -31.70 -13.45
N VAL A 182 -20.04 -32.26 -13.57
CA VAL A 182 -19.83 -33.54 -14.28
C VAL A 182 -20.50 -34.71 -13.55
N LYS A 183 -20.38 -34.77 -12.22
CA LYS A 183 -21.05 -35.80 -11.40
C LYS A 183 -22.57 -35.74 -11.51
N GLU A 184 -23.16 -34.54 -11.46
CA GLU A 184 -24.60 -34.35 -11.67
C GLU A 184 -25.05 -34.84 -13.05
N ARG A 185 -24.30 -34.50 -14.10
CA ARG A 185 -24.60 -34.98 -15.47
C ARG A 185 -24.49 -36.50 -15.58
N LEU A 186 -23.48 -37.11 -14.97
CA LEU A 186 -23.33 -38.57 -14.95
C LEU A 186 -24.51 -39.23 -14.24
N ALA A 187 -24.92 -38.74 -13.07
CA ALA A 187 -26.08 -39.27 -12.35
C ALA A 187 -27.38 -39.16 -13.18
N ASN A 188 -27.57 -38.05 -13.88
CA ASN A 188 -28.72 -37.88 -14.78
C ASN A 188 -28.70 -38.88 -15.95
N LEU A 189 -27.54 -39.07 -16.57
CA LEU A 189 -27.38 -40.05 -17.66
C LEU A 189 -27.61 -41.48 -17.16
N GLU A 190 -27.09 -41.84 -15.99
CA GLU A 190 -27.31 -43.16 -15.38
C GLU A 190 -28.79 -43.42 -15.08
N ASN A 191 -29.53 -42.40 -14.63
CA ASN A 191 -30.97 -42.52 -14.42
C ASN A 191 -31.72 -42.71 -15.74
N MET A 192 -31.38 -41.96 -16.79
CA MET A 192 -31.99 -42.12 -18.11
C MET A 192 -31.75 -43.52 -18.70
N VAL A 193 -30.55 -44.07 -18.55
CA VAL A 193 -30.25 -45.44 -19.00
C VAL A 193 -31.11 -46.47 -18.27
N LYS A 194 -31.25 -46.35 -16.94
CA LYS A 194 -32.13 -47.25 -16.17
C LYS A 194 -33.59 -47.16 -16.59
N GLU A 195 -34.08 -45.95 -16.86
CA GLU A 195 -35.45 -45.75 -17.36
C GLU A 195 -35.65 -46.46 -18.72
N ILE A 196 -34.69 -46.32 -19.65
CA ILE A 196 -34.73 -47.01 -20.95
C ILE A 196 -34.74 -48.53 -20.78
N GLU A 197 -33.83 -49.08 -19.96
CA GLU A 197 -33.78 -50.54 -19.70
C GLU A 197 -35.06 -51.07 -19.05
N THR A 198 -35.75 -50.25 -18.27
CA THR A 198 -37.03 -50.63 -17.65
C THR A 198 -38.13 -50.68 -18.70
N LEU A 199 -38.20 -49.66 -19.57
CA LEU A 199 -39.17 -49.60 -20.68
C LEU A 199 -38.98 -50.73 -21.69
N GLU A 200 -37.73 -51.15 -21.96
CA GLU A 200 -37.43 -52.28 -22.86
C GLU A 200 -37.83 -53.65 -22.29
N LYS A 201 -37.91 -53.80 -20.96
CA LYS A 201 -38.36 -55.05 -20.31
C LYS A 201 -39.88 -55.18 -20.20
N GLU A 202 -40.61 -54.07 -20.36
CA GLU A 202 -42.07 -54.02 -20.30
C GLU A 202 -42.74 -54.18 -21.68
N GLN A 203 -41.95 -54.28 -22.76
CA GLN A 203 -42.39 -54.61 -24.13
C GLN A 203 -42.23 -56.10 -24.44
#